data_AF-A0A6L7RX28-F1
#
_entry.id   AF-A0A6L7RX28-F1
#
_cell.length_a   1.000
_cell.length_b   1.000
_cell.length_c   1.000
_cell.angle_alpha   90.00
_cell.angle_beta   90.00
_cell.angle_gamma   90.00
#
_symmetry.space_group_name_H-M   'P 1'
#
loop_
_entity.id
_entity.type
_entity.pdbx_description
1 polymer ?
#
loop_
_entity_poly.entity_id
_entity_poly.type
_entity_poly.pdbx_seq_one_letter_code
_entity_poly.pdbx_strand_id
1 'polypeptide(L)'
;MPSIIISSVSESKGKSALAAAIISRLRYDSVSVRSVADTGELFVDDDGVEQVAIGHIEPSGSSVSVIEGATGDPEADFTVAEEIDANVILLAGIDDDVNEAVKVLGDRLAGVILNKVARYRDVHADRVVESLTKDGINCIGWIPEDRRLAASTVDTLIDHLGGDLAFAIDTTAELVDNVLIGGLVLDWGPFYFRSQDNTCVVVRAGRPDVQISALQSDTTRAMVLTGGEKPIDYVFYEARTKRIPLIMVGGDTESTMNALDEMEPTGFSHPEKLSRFSQLLSERSIIDPVLDLVAQPPTR
;
A
#
# COMPACT_ATOMS: atom_id res chain seq x y z
N MET A 1 -6.73 -25.76 13.56
CA MET A 1 -5.85 -25.01 12.66
C MET A 1 -5.73 -23.63 13.28
N PRO A 2 -4.54 -23.16 13.64
CA PRO A 2 -4.40 -21.78 14.12
C PRO A 2 -4.96 -20.83 13.06
N SER A 3 -5.84 -19.95 13.51
CA SER A 3 -6.53 -18.98 12.65
C SER A 3 -6.33 -17.60 13.26
N ILE A 4 -6.07 -16.63 12.39
CA ILE A 4 -5.89 -15.25 12.79
C ILE A 4 -6.77 -14.34 11.93
N ILE A 5 -7.46 -13.40 12.56
CA ILE A 5 -8.20 -12.34 11.90
C ILE A 5 -7.42 -11.04 12.02
N ILE A 6 -7.26 -10.32 10.92
CA ILE A 6 -6.66 -8.99 10.88
C ILE A 6 -7.80 -7.98 10.85
N SER A 7 -8.10 -7.39 12.01
CA SER A 7 -9.16 -6.41 12.20
C SER A 7 -8.61 -4.98 12.06
N SER A 8 -9.49 -4.00 11.87
CA SER A 8 -9.13 -2.58 11.92
C SER A 8 -10.18 -1.71 12.59
N VAL A 9 -9.75 -0.65 13.28
CA VAL A 9 -10.64 0.31 13.94
C VAL A 9 -11.39 1.19 12.93
N SER A 10 -10.83 1.38 11.74
CA SER A 10 -11.46 2.13 10.65
C SER A 10 -10.96 1.66 9.29
N GLU A 11 -11.45 2.27 8.23
CA GLU A 11 -11.16 1.88 6.85
C GLU A 11 -9.69 2.07 6.46
N SER A 12 -9.26 1.28 5.48
CA SER A 12 -7.95 1.42 4.82
C SER A 12 -6.73 1.43 5.76
N LYS A 13 -6.77 0.70 6.89
CA LYS A 13 -5.62 0.60 7.81
C LYS A 13 -4.56 -0.44 7.42
N GLY A 14 -4.65 -1.00 6.21
CA GLY A 14 -3.61 -1.88 5.65
C GLY A 14 -3.74 -3.36 6.05
N LYS A 15 -4.97 -3.85 6.26
CA LYS A 15 -5.25 -5.27 6.57
C LYS A 15 -4.61 -6.21 5.53
N SER A 16 -4.85 -5.94 4.26
CA SER A 16 -4.32 -6.73 3.14
C SER A 16 -2.80 -6.70 3.04
N ALA A 17 -2.18 -5.58 3.43
CA ALA A 17 -0.72 -5.48 3.50
C ALA A 17 -0.13 -6.41 4.57
N LEU A 18 -0.75 -6.45 5.74
CA LEU A 18 -0.34 -7.34 6.83
C LEU A 18 -0.64 -8.81 6.49
N ALA A 19 -1.81 -9.10 5.91
CA ALA A 19 -2.16 -10.44 5.46
C ALA A 19 -1.09 -10.97 4.49
N ALA A 20 -0.81 -10.23 3.41
CA ALA A 20 0.20 -10.59 2.42
C ALA A 20 1.59 -10.79 3.03
N ALA A 21 2.00 -9.91 3.96
CA ALA A 21 3.30 -10.02 4.62
C ALA A 21 3.41 -11.25 5.53
N ILE A 22 2.35 -11.57 6.28
CA ILE A 22 2.28 -12.80 7.07
C ILE A 22 2.41 -13.99 6.13
N ILE A 23 1.53 -14.09 5.12
CA ILE A 23 1.48 -15.23 4.19
C ILE A 23 2.85 -15.44 3.51
N SER A 24 3.48 -14.37 3.03
CA SER A 24 4.78 -14.47 2.33
C SER A 24 5.94 -14.90 3.23
N ARG A 25 5.80 -14.80 4.55
CA ARG A 25 6.81 -15.21 5.55
C ARG A 25 6.47 -16.51 6.27
N LEU A 26 5.22 -16.96 6.20
CA LEU A 26 4.80 -18.23 6.77
C LEU A 26 5.46 -19.40 6.02
N ARG A 27 6.19 -20.24 6.75
CA ARG A 27 6.78 -21.49 6.25
C ARG A 27 5.79 -22.66 6.39
N TYR A 28 4.55 -22.53 5.94
CA TYR A 28 3.51 -23.55 6.12
C TYR A 28 3.13 -24.20 4.77
N ASP A 29 2.84 -25.50 4.75
CA ASP A 29 2.49 -26.28 3.55
C ASP A 29 1.22 -25.79 2.85
N SER A 30 0.30 -25.19 3.61
CA SER A 30 -0.93 -24.61 3.11
C SER A 30 -1.32 -23.40 3.94
N VAL A 31 -1.47 -22.26 3.27
CA VAL A 31 -2.06 -21.05 3.81
C VAL A 31 -3.36 -20.82 3.05
N SER A 32 -4.45 -20.61 3.78
CA SER A 32 -5.74 -20.24 3.17
C SER A 32 -6.07 -18.81 3.55
N VAL A 33 -6.32 -17.98 2.55
CA VAL A 33 -6.74 -16.58 2.72
C VAL A 33 -8.25 -16.50 2.56
N ARG A 34 -8.90 -15.80 3.47
CA ARG A 34 -10.32 -15.48 3.39
C ARG A 34 -10.53 -14.04 3.82
N SER A 35 -11.57 -13.40 3.32
CA SER A 35 -12.01 -12.09 3.77
C SER A 35 -13.39 -12.23 4.43
N VAL A 36 -13.67 -11.39 5.41
CA VAL A 36 -14.97 -11.25 6.05
C VAL A 36 -15.71 -10.12 5.35
N ALA A 37 -16.88 -10.43 4.79
CA ALA A 37 -17.77 -9.42 4.20
C ALA A 37 -18.35 -8.54 5.30
N ASP A 38 -18.84 -7.35 4.94
CA ASP A 38 -19.56 -6.47 5.88
C ASP A 38 -20.82 -7.13 6.47
N THR A 39 -21.28 -8.26 5.89
CA THR A 39 -22.36 -9.11 6.40
C THR A 39 -21.90 -10.18 7.40
N GLY A 40 -20.60 -10.27 7.70
CA GLY A 40 -19.99 -11.31 8.54
C GLY A 40 -19.69 -12.63 7.83
N GLU A 41 -19.95 -12.73 6.52
CA GLU A 41 -19.71 -13.97 5.75
C GLU A 41 -18.25 -14.09 5.28
N LEU A 42 -17.67 -15.29 5.40
CA LEU A 42 -16.32 -15.58 4.88
C LEU A 42 -16.37 -15.87 3.37
N PHE A 43 -15.58 -15.13 2.59
CA PHE A 43 -15.38 -15.36 1.15
C PHE A 43 -13.89 -15.41 0.80
N VAL A 44 -13.56 -15.91 -0.39
CA VAL A 44 -12.19 -15.83 -0.94
C VAL A 44 -12.12 -14.56 -1.77
N ASP A 45 -11.20 -13.68 -1.41
CA ASP A 45 -11.05 -12.38 -2.04
C ASP A 45 -10.03 -12.43 -3.18
N ASP A 46 -10.32 -11.73 -4.29
CA ASP A 46 -9.49 -11.69 -5.50
C ASP A 46 -8.54 -10.49 -5.51
N ASP A 47 -8.33 -9.85 -4.35
CA ASP A 47 -7.49 -8.65 -4.13
C ASP A 47 -5.99 -8.84 -4.44
N GLY A 48 -5.61 -9.97 -5.06
CA GLY A 48 -4.24 -10.25 -5.48
C GLY A 48 -3.29 -10.59 -4.33
N VAL A 49 -3.76 -10.58 -3.08
CA VAL A 49 -2.98 -10.89 -1.87
C VAL A 49 -2.31 -12.26 -1.97
N GLU A 50 -3.06 -13.29 -2.37
CA GLU A 50 -2.52 -14.62 -2.62
C GLU A 50 -1.51 -14.62 -3.79
N GLN A 51 -1.86 -13.97 -4.91
CA GLN A 51 -0.99 -13.92 -6.09
C GLN A 51 0.37 -13.27 -5.79
N VAL A 52 0.37 -12.24 -4.94
CA VAL A 52 1.57 -11.50 -4.52
C VAL A 52 2.37 -12.29 -3.47
N ALA A 53 1.71 -13.06 -2.59
CA ALA A 53 2.36 -13.77 -1.50
C ALA A 53 2.94 -15.15 -1.88
N ILE A 54 2.39 -15.86 -2.89
CA ILE A 54 2.72 -17.27 -3.22
C ILE A 54 4.15 -17.49 -3.78
N GLY A 55 4.94 -16.44 -4.02
CA GLY A 55 6.28 -16.56 -4.61
C GLY A 55 7.38 -17.23 -3.78
N HIS A 56 7.18 -17.56 -2.49
CA HIS A 56 8.28 -17.93 -1.57
C HIS A 56 7.98 -19.08 -0.56
N ILE A 57 7.08 -20.02 -0.88
CA ILE A 57 6.72 -21.11 0.06
C ILE A 57 7.78 -22.24 0.05
N GLU A 58 8.49 -22.43 1.17
CA GLU A 58 9.20 -23.68 1.48
C GLU A 58 8.30 -24.57 2.38
N PRO A 59 8.11 -25.86 2.06
CA PRO A 59 7.12 -26.71 2.72
C PRO A 59 7.45 -27.06 4.18
N SER A 60 6.45 -26.96 5.08
CA SER A 60 6.43 -27.61 6.39
C SER A 60 5.00 -28.04 6.80
N GLY A 61 4.89 -29.22 7.44
CA GLY A 61 3.67 -30.03 7.70
C GLY A 61 2.52 -29.45 8.53
N SER A 62 2.38 -28.13 8.62
CA SER A 62 1.31 -27.45 9.36
C SER A 62 0.49 -26.51 8.45
N SER A 63 -0.75 -26.19 8.84
CA SER A 63 -1.63 -25.24 8.14
C SER A 63 -2.04 -24.07 9.05
N VAL A 64 -2.16 -22.87 8.48
CA VAL A 64 -2.62 -21.63 9.14
C VAL A 64 -3.71 -20.99 8.28
N SER A 65 -4.72 -20.40 8.92
CA SER A 65 -5.70 -19.54 8.24
C SER A 65 -5.45 -18.08 8.59
N VAL A 66 -5.29 -17.24 7.56
CA VAL A 66 -5.18 -15.78 7.70
C VAL A 66 -6.43 -15.18 7.09
N ILE A 67 -7.13 -14.37 7.89
CA ILE A 67 -8.43 -13.84 7.51
C ILE A 67 -8.40 -12.32 7.60
N GLU A 68 -8.81 -11.63 6.55
CA GLU A 68 -9.02 -10.19 6.59
C GLU A 68 -10.38 -9.90 7.21
N GLY A 69 -10.40 -9.13 8.30
CA GLY A 69 -11.62 -8.74 8.98
C GLY A 69 -12.47 -7.74 8.20
N ALA A 70 -13.69 -7.49 8.66
CA ALA A 70 -14.62 -6.51 8.13
C ALA A 70 -14.05 -5.08 8.19
N THR A 71 -14.58 -4.19 7.38
CA THR A 71 -14.04 -2.83 7.25
C THR A 71 -14.45 -1.95 8.41
N GLY A 72 -13.52 -1.69 9.33
CA GLY A 72 -13.77 -0.79 10.47
C GLY A 72 -14.77 -1.33 11.49
N ASP A 73 -14.99 -2.65 11.52
CA ASP A 73 -15.99 -3.29 12.38
C ASP A 73 -15.37 -4.40 13.27
N PRO A 74 -14.75 -4.01 14.40
CA PRO A 74 -14.23 -4.97 15.36
C PRO A 74 -15.31 -5.87 16.01
N GLU A 75 -16.59 -5.47 16.02
CA GLU A 75 -17.68 -6.27 16.60
C GLU A 75 -18.04 -7.46 15.69
N ALA A 76 -18.13 -7.22 14.38
CA ALA A 76 -18.29 -8.28 13.40
C ALA A 76 -17.09 -9.25 13.43
N ASP A 77 -15.87 -8.71 13.51
CA ASP A 77 -14.65 -9.51 13.58
C ASP A 77 -14.58 -10.38 14.84
N PHE A 78 -15.05 -9.86 15.99
CA PHE A 78 -15.17 -10.64 17.22
C PHE A 78 -16.15 -11.83 17.05
N THR A 79 -17.30 -11.58 16.42
CA THR A 79 -18.32 -12.62 16.20
C THR A 79 -17.74 -13.76 15.36
N VAL A 80 -17.03 -13.42 14.28
CA VAL A 80 -16.35 -14.41 13.45
C VAL A 80 -15.25 -15.12 14.25
N ALA A 81 -14.43 -14.37 15.00
CA ALA A 81 -13.35 -14.94 15.82
C ALA A 81 -13.85 -16.01 16.81
N GLU A 82 -15.01 -15.79 17.43
CA GLU A 82 -15.68 -16.75 18.32
C GLU A 82 -16.12 -18.02 17.57
N GLU A 83 -16.70 -17.88 16.37
CA GLU A 83 -17.21 -19.01 15.59
C GLU A 83 -16.11 -19.94 15.08
N ILE A 84 -14.99 -19.37 14.65
CA ILE A 84 -13.89 -20.13 14.04
C ILE A 84 -12.72 -20.40 15.00
N ASP A 85 -12.85 -19.97 16.26
CA ASP A 85 -11.79 -20.03 17.28
C ASP A 85 -10.49 -19.41 16.75
N ALA A 86 -10.50 -18.09 16.54
CA ALA A 86 -9.37 -17.34 15.99
C ALA A 86 -8.89 -16.24 16.94
N ASN A 87 -7.59 -15.94 16.89
CA ASN A 87 -7.02 -14.75 17.52
C ASN A 87 -7.16 -13.55 16.58
N VAL A 88 -7.16 -12.33 17.13
CA VAL A 88 -7.30 -11.09 16.37
C VAL A 88 -6.06 -10.20 16.53
N ILE A 89 -5.50 -9.74 15.41
CA ILE A 89 -4.56 -8.61 15.39
C ILE A 89 -5.33 -7.37 14.94
N LEU A 90 -5.28 -6.32 15.75
CA LEU A 90 -5.96 -5.06 15.46
C LEU A 90 -4.99 -4.05 14.83
N LEU A 91 -5.36 -3.51 13.67
CA LEU A 91 -4.70 -2.38 13.04
C LEU A 91 -5.42 -1.07 13.39
N ALA A 92 -4.65 -0.10 13.87
CA ALA A 92 -5.17 1.22 14.24
C ALA A 92 -4.26 2.36 13.76
N GLY A 93 -4.83 3.53 13.52
CA GLY A 93 -4.07 4.77 13.45
C GLY A 93 -3.66 5.24 14.85
N ILE A 94 -2.66 6.14 14.91
CA ILE A 94 -2.18 6.71 16.18
C ILE A 94 -3.24 7.55 16.92
N ASP A 95 -4.22 8.09 16.20
CA ASP A 95 -5.31 8.92 16.75
C ASP A 95 -6.64 8.15 16.88
N ASP A 96 -6.67 6.87 16.49
CA ASP A 96 -7.88 6.06 16.60
C ASP A 96 -8.13 5.68 18.09
N ASP A 97 -9.39 5.55 18.50
CA ASP A 97 -9.71 5.05 19.84
C ASP A 97 -9.56 3.52 19.91
N VAL A 98 -8.34 3.09 20.24
CA VAL A 98 -8.00 1.67 20.40
C VAL A 98 -8.73 1.04 21.59
N ASN A 99 -9.09 1.80 22.63
CA ASN A 99 -9.62 1.23 23.88
C ASN A 99 -11.01 0.64 23.70
N GLU A 100 -11.83 1.22 22.83
CA GLU A 100 -13.16 0.68 22.52
C GLU A 100 -13.04 -0.66 21.79
N ALA A 101 -12.24 -0.71 20.72
CA ALA A 101 -11.99 -1.94 19.97
C ALA A 101 -11.35 -3.05 20.84
N VAL A 102 -10.44 -2.69 21.75
CA VAL A 102 -9.86 -3.64 22.72
C VAL A 102 -10.92 -4.24 23.63
N LYS A 103 -11.88 -3.44 24.12
CA LYS A 103 -12.97 -3.94 24.97
C LYS A 103 -13.90 -4.88 24.23
N VAL A 104 -14.18 -4.58 22.95
CA VAL A 104 -15.02 -5.41 22.08
C VAL A 104 -14.34 -6.75 21.79
N LEU A 105 -13.07 -6.72 21.37
CA LEU A 105 -12.33 -7.91 20.98
C LEU A 105 -11.94 -8.79 22.18
N GLY A 106 -11.82 -8.21 23.37
CA GLY A 106 -11.66 -8.94 24.62
C GLY A 106 -10.45 -9.89 24.63
N ASP A 107 -10.70 -11.14 24.99
CA ASP A 107 -9.74 -12.23 25.07
C ASP A 107 -9.25 -12.74 23.70
N ARG A 108 -9.97 -12.41 22.62
CA ARG A 108 -9.54 -12.71 21.26
C ARG A 108 -8.45 -11.77 20.76
N LEU A 109 -8.24 -10.60 21.38
CA LEU A 109 -7.20 -9.66 20.96
C LEU A 109 -5.81 -10.21 21.32
N ALA A 110 -5.05 -10.60 20.30
CA ALA A 110 -3.66 -11.06 20.43
C ALA A 110 -2.65 -9.91 20.40
N GLY A 111 -2.93 -8.83 19.69
CA GLY A 111 -2.07 -7.65 19.67
C GLY A 111 -2.57 -6.50 18.82
N VAL A 112 -1.98 -5.32 19.04
CA VAL A 112 -2.27 -4.09 18.32
C VAL A 112 -1.03 -3.63 17.54
N ILE A 113 -1.22 -3.19 16.30
CA ILE A 113 -0.19 -2.52 15.50
C ILE A 113 -0.72 -1.15 15.07
N LEU A 114 0.03 -0.10 15.39
CA LEU A 114 -0.29 1.23 14.88
C LEU A 114 0.24 1.37 13.45
N ASN A 115 -0.63 1.52 12.47
CA ASN A 115 -0.24 1.67 11.06
C ASN A 115 -0.51 3.09 10.57
N LYS A 116 0.13 3.45 9.44
CA LYS A 116 0.03 4.78 8.82
C LYS A 116 0.39 5.91 9.79
N VAL A 117 1.50 5.74 10.51
CA VAL A 117 2.03 6.82 11.36
C VAL A 117 2.80 7.83 10.49
N ALA A 118 2.38 9.09 10.49
CA ALA A 118 3.13 10.12 9.79
C ALA A 118 4.58 10.22 10.31
N ARG A 119 5.57 10.26 9.41
CA ARG A 119 7.03 10.17 9.73
C ARG A 119 7.58 11.25 10.68
N TYR A 120 6.84 12.33 10.91
CA TYR A 120 7.24 13.36 11.88
C TYR A 120 6.72 13.07 13.30
N ARG A 121 5.91 12.01 13.48
CA ARG A 121 5.27 11.62 14.74
C ARG A 121 5.93 10.43 15.42
N ASP A 122 7.08 9.96 14.95
CA ASP A 122 7.81 8.79 15.48
C ASP A 122 7.91 8.79 17.02
N VAL A 123 8.40 9.89 17.61
CA VAL A 123 8.55 10.02 19.08
C VAL A 123 7.20 9.94 19.80
N HIS A 124 6.14 10.44 19.18
CA HIS A 124 4.81 10.37 19.76
C HIS A 124 4.23 8.95 19.64
N ALA A 125 4.47 8.26 18.52
CA ALA A 125 4.08 6.88 18.32
C ALA A 125 4.72 5.96 19.36
N ASP A 126 6.02 6.11 19.64
CA ASP A 126 6.71 5.36 20.69
C ASP A 126 6.03 5.55 22.06
N ARG A 127 5.63 6.79 22.39
CA ARG A 127 4.89 7.08 23.64
C ARG A 127 3.50 6.45 23.68
N VAL A 128 2.80 6.39 22.55
CA VAL A 128 1.48 5.74 22.47
C VAL A 128 1.64 4.23 22.68
N VAL A 129 2.62 3.59 22.02
CA VAL A 129 2.94 2.17 22.24
C VAL A 129 3.26 1.89 23.71
N GLU A 130 4.11 2.71 24.35
CA GLU A 130 4.41 2.58 25.78
C GLU A 130 3.16 2.75 26.67
N SER A 131 2.28 3.69 26.33
CA SER A 131 1.06 3.95 27.10
C SER A 131 0.12 2.75 27.04
N LEU A 132 -0.18 2.26 25.82
CA LEU A 132 -1.04 1.08 25.62
C LEU A 132 -0.46 -0.14 26.36
N THR A 133 0.86 -0.34 26.30
CA THR A 133 1.53 -1.42 27.01
C THR A 133 1.40 -1.32 28.53
N LYS A 134 1.48 -0.11 29.10
CA LYS A 134 1.26 0.13 30.54
C LYS A 134 -0.18 -0.13 30.96
N ASP A 135 -1.13 0.10 30.06
CA ASP A 135 -2.55 -0.17 30.26
C ASP A 135 -2.90 -1.67 30.06
N GLY A 136 -1.89 -2.52 29.83
CA GLY A 136 -2.04 -3.97 29.70
C GLY A 136 -2.40 -4.44 28.29
N ILE A 137 -2.40 -3.55 27.30
CA ILE A 137 -2.68 -3.88 25.90
C ILE A 137 -1.37 -4.28 25.22
N ASN A 138 -1.34 -5.44 24.58
CA ASN A 138 -0.18 -5.91 23.83
C ASN A 138 0.00 -5.11 22.53
N CYS A 139 0.62 -3.93 22.61
CA CYS A 139 0.94 -3.11 21.45
C CYS A 139 2.31 -3.51 20.89
N ILE A 140 2.32 -4.19 19.73
CA ILE A 140 3.53 -4.77 19.12
C ILE A 140 4.48 -3.69 18.64
N GLY A 141 3.95 -2.57 18.12
CA GLY A 141 4.73 -1.47 17.61
C GLY A 141 3.95 -0.63 16.61
N TRP A 142 4.68 0.09 15.76
CA TRP A 142 4.08 0.99 14.79
C TRP A 142 4.82 1.02 13.44
N ILE A 143 4.07 1.28 12.37
CA ILE A 143 4.54 1.31 10.98
C ILE A 143 4.29 2.71 10.40
N PRO A 144 5.31 3.35 9.79
CA PRO A 144 5.13 4.67 9.20
C PRO A 144 4.27 4.63 7.93
N GLU A 145 3.67 5.77 7.61
CA GLU A 145 3.18 6.01 6.24
C GLU A 145 4.33 5.95 5.23
N ASP A 146 4.04 5.35 4.09
CA ASP A 146 5.01 5.17 3.02
C ASP A 146 4.34 5.35 1.65
N ARG A 147 4.94 6.22 0.83
CA ARG A 147 4.38 6.58 -0.49
C ARG A 147 4.30 5.40 -1.43
N ARG A 148 5.23 4.45 -1.32
CA ARG A 148 5.25 3.24 -2.15
C ARG A 148 4.01 2.38 -1.93
N LEU A 149 3.51 2.33 -0.69
CA LEU A 149 2.33 1.54 -0.33
C LEU A 149 1.04 2.19 -0.85
N ALA A 150 1.03 3.52 -0.95
CA ALA A 150 -0.07 4.30 -1.53
C ALA A 150 0.07 4.50 -3.06
N ALA A 151 1.18 4.07 -3.65
CA ALA A 151 1.47 4.27 -5.07
C ALA A 151 0.48 3.53 -5.97
N SER A 152 0.25 4.09 -7.16
CA SER A 152 -0.60 3.50 -8.19
C SER A 152 0.22 3.20 -9.44
N THR A 153 -0.22 2.25 -10.24
CA THR A 153 0.48 1.91 -11.49
C THR A 153 0.21 2.97 -12.55
N VAL A 154 1.11 3.09 -13.53
CA VAL A 154 0.91 4.00 -14.67
C VAL A 154 -0.40 3.66 -15.41
N ASP A 155 -0.78 2.38 -15.51
CA ASP A 155 -2.09 1.95 -16.06
C ASP A 155 -3.25 2.58 -15.30
N THR A 156 -3.24 2.54 -13.95
CA THR A 156 -4.30 3.21 -13.16
C THR A 156 -4.34 4.71 -13.44
N LEU A 157 -3.18 5.36 -13.58
CA LEU A 157 -3.14 6.79 -13.92
C LEU A 157 -3.76 7.06 -15.30
N ILE A 158 -3.49 6.21 -16.30
CA ILE A 158 -4.06 6.31 -17.65
C ILE A 158 -5.58 6.20 -17.59
N ASP A 159 -6.09 5.17 -16.92
CA ASP A 159 -7.52 4.90 -16.81
C ASP A 159 -8.25 6.03 -16.07
N HIS A 160 -7.69 6.47 -14.93
CA HIS A 160 -8.28 7.53 -14.11
C HIS A 160 -8.32 8.88 -14.82
N LEU A 161 -7.28 9.20 -15.59
CA LEU A 161 -7.20 10.44 -16.35
C LEU A 161 -7.94 10.40 -17.69
N GLY A 162 -8.39 9.22 -18.14
CA GLY A 162 -8.88 9.03 -19.50
C GLY A 162 -7.83 9.39 -20.55
N GLY A 163 -6.56 9.10 -20.27
CA GLY A 163 -5.41 9.49 -21.08
C GLY A 163 -5.14 8.54 -22.24
N ASP A 164 -4.52 9.06 -23.30
CA ASP A 164 -4.08 8.27 -24.45
C ASP A 164 -2.55 8.10 -24.43
N LEU A 165 -2.07 6.86 -24.54
CA LEU A 165 -0.64 6.62 -24.72
C LEU A 165 -0.17 7.10 -26.09
N ALA A 166 0.93 7.86 -26.13
CA ALA A 166 1.52 8.31 -27.38
C ALA A 166 2.06 7.14 -28.23
N PHE A 167 2.46 6.05 -27.58
CA PHE A 167 2.93 4.81 -28.21
C PHE A 167 2.69 3.60 -27.31
N ALA A 168 2.56 2.42 -27.91
CA ALA A 168 2.43 1.16 -27.18
C ALA A 168 3.73 0.84 -26.41
N ILE A 169 3.59 0.53 -25.13
CA ILE A 169 4.69 0.19 -24.22
C ILE A 169 4.18 -0.73 -23.10
N ASP A 170 5.07 -1.54 -22.56
CA ASP A 170 4.83 -2.62 -21.60
C ASP A 170 5.27 -2.27 -20.16
N THR A 171 5.72 -1.03 -19.90
CA THR A 171 6.16 -0.56 -18.58
C THR A 171 5.04 0.11 -17.78
N THR A 172 3.78 0.04 -18.25
CA THR A 172 2.66 0.74 -17.61
C THR A 172 2.17 0.09 -16.31
N ALA A 173 2.58 -1.15 -16.05
CA ALA A 173 2.36 -1.81 -14.78
C ALA A 173 3.28 -1.29 -13.65
N GLU A 174 4.30 -0.47 -13.96
CA GLU A 174 5.21 0.07 -12.94
C GLU A 174 4.49 1.06 -12.01
N LEU A 175 4.88 1.06 -10.72
CA LEU A 175 4.36 1.98 -9.71
C LEU A 175 4.96 3.39 -9.83
N VAL A 176 4.11 4.38 -9.57
CA VAL A 176 4.48 5.79 -9.41
C VAL A 176 4.23 6.22 -7.97
N ASP A 177 5.30 6.61 -7.28
CA ASP A 177 5.25 7.00 -5.87
C ASP A 177 5.01 8.52 -5.73
N ASN A 178 5.46 9.29 -6.71
CA ASN A 178 5.55 10.74 -6.66
C ASN A 178 5.04 11.37 -7.95
N VAL A 179 4.30 12.48 -7.83
CA VAL A 179 3.90 13.31 -8.97
C VAL A 179 4.68 14.61 -8.90
N LEU A 180 5.36 14.97 -9.98
CA LEU A 180 6.11 16.22 -10.12
C LEU A 180 5.52 17.07 -11.24
N ILE A 181 5.40 18.38 -11.01
CA ILE A 181 4.85 19.31 -12.01
C ILE A 181 6.00 19.97 -12.78
N GLY A 182 6.01 19.80 -14.10
CA GLY A 182 6.91 20.46 -15.04
C GLY A 182 6.58 21.94 -15.24
N GLY A 183 6.79 22.74 -14.19
CA GLY A 183 6.54 24.18 -14.16
C GLY A 183 7.71 25.03 -14.68
N LEU A 184 7.84 26.25 -14.14
CA LEU A 184 9.01 27.10 -14.33
C LEU A 184 10.09 26.67 -13.34
N VAL A 185 10.99 25.79 -13.79
CA VAL A 185 12.17 25.40 -13.00
C VAL A 185 13.31 26.34 -13.38
N LEU A 186 13.80 27.13 -12.41
CA LEU A 186 14.94 28.03 -12.60
C LEU A 186 16.29 27.29 -12.53
N ASP A 187 16.30 26.14 -11.85
CA ASP A 187 17.46 25.25 -11.75
C ASP A 187 17.60 24.35 -12.99
N TRP A 188 18.72 23.64 -13.08
CA TRP A 188 18.89 22.62 -14.12
C TRP A 188 17.84 21.51 -13.95
N GLY A 189 16.92 21.40 -14.91
CA GLY A 189 15.73 20.55 -14.84
C GLY A 189 15.98 19.11 -14.34
N PRO A 190 17.04 18.40 -14.78
CA PRO A 190 17.32 17.05 -14.28
C PRO A 190 17.61 16.96 -12.77
N PHE A 191 18.03 18.03 -12.09
CA PHE A 191 18.12 18.00 -10.62
C PHE A 191 16.74 18.04 -9.96
N TYR A 192 15.84 18.87 -10.50
CA TYR A 192 14.47 18.92 -10.00
C TYR A 192 13.75 17.58 -10.16
N PHE A 193 13.85 16.96 -11.35
CA PHE A 193 13.19 15.68 -11.61
C PHE A 193 13.84 14.49 -10.88
N ARG A 194 15.07 14.63 -10.38
CA ARG A 194 15.74 13.67 -9.48
C ARG A 194 15.51 13.95 -7.99
N SER A 195 14.71 14.96 -7.64
CA SER A 195 14.43 15.27 -6.24
C SER A 195 13.59 14.20 -5.54
N GLN A 196 12.90 13.36 -6.32
CA GLN A 196 12.09 12.25 -5.86
C GLN A 196 12.31 11.04 -6.75
N ASP A 197 12.17 9.85 -6.17
CA ASP A 197 12.21 8.57 -6.88
C ASP A 197 10.83 8.19 -7.44
N ASN A 198 10.82 7.33 -8.45
CA ASN A 198 9.62 6.76 -9.09
C ASN A 198 8.54 7.81 -9.40
N THR A 199 8.90 8.78 -10.24
CA THR A 199 8.09 9.97 -10.51
C THR A 199 7.24 9.83 -11.77
N CYS A 200 6.02 10.35 -11.71
CA CYS A 200 5.25 10.74 -12.88
C CYS A 200 5.34 12.26 -13.04
N VAL A 201 5.79 12.72 -14.20
CA VAL A 201 5.94 14.14 -14.47
C VAL A 201 4.72 14.66 -15.23
N VAL A 202 4.01 15.64 -14.67
CA VAL A 202 2.89 16.32 -15.33
C VAL A 202 3.40 17.61 -15.96
N VAL A 203 3.34 17.72 -17.28
CA VAL A 203 3.90 18.85 -18.04
C VAL A 203 3.08 19.15 -19.28
N ARG A 204 3.04 20.41 -19.72
CA ARG A 204 2.36 20.79 -20.97
C ARG A 204 3.06 20.18 -22.18
N ALA A 205 2.29 19.69 -23.16
CA ALA A 205 2.80 19.13 -24.41
C ALA A 205 3.70 20.11 -25.20
N GLY A 206 3.43 21.41 -25.15
CA GLY A 206 4.23 22.46 -25.80
C GLY A 206 5.54 22.84 -25.09
N ARG A 207 6.03 22.07 -24.11
CA ARG A 207 7.27 22.35 -23.35
C ARG A 207 8.34 21.26 -23.54
N PRO A 208 8.89 21.10 -24.76
CA PRO A 208 9.87 20.06 -25.05
C PRO A 208 11.16 20.22 -24.23
N ASP A 209 11.54 21.46 -23.88
CA ASP A 209 12.69 21.75 -23.01
C ASP A 209 12.57 21.09 -21.63
N VAL A 210 11.38 21.15 -21.03
CA VAL A 210 11.07 20.54 -19.73
C VAL A 210 10.92 19.03 -19.86
N GLN A 211 10.23 18.56 -20.90
CA GLN A 211 10.02 17.13 -21.18
C GLN A 211 11.36 16.40 -21.36
N ILE A 212 12.28 16.94 -22.17
CA ILE A 212 13.61 16.34 -22.35
C ILE A 212 14.40 16.31 -21.04
N SER A 213 14.29 17.36 -20.22
CA SER A 213 14.94 17.40 -18.90
C SER A 213 14.41 16.32 -17.95
N ALA A 214 13.10 16.09 -17.95
CA ALA A 214 12.47 15.02 -17.18
C ALA A 214 12.88 13.64 -17.70
N LEU A 215 12.89 13.43 -19.01
CA LEU A 215 13.37 12.19 -19.62
C LEU A 215 14.85 11.91 -19.30
N GLN A 216 15.66 12.92 -19.01
CA GLN A 216 17.06 12.76 -18.56
C GLN A 216 17.20 12.31 -17.10
N SER A 217 16.11 12.27 -16.33
CA SER A 217 16.11 11.71 -14.98
C SER A 217 15.92 10.20 -15.02
N ASP A 218 16.74 9.46 -14.27
CA ASP A 218 16.60 8.01 -14.11
C ASP A 218 15.46 7.64 -13.14
N THR A 219 14.86 8.63 -12.47
CA THR A 219 13.74 8.42 -11.54
C THR A 219 12.37 8.57 -12.19
N THR A 220 12.29 9.07 -13.43
CA THR A 220 11.02 9.29 -14.13
C THR A 220 10.51 8.00 -14.73
N ARG A 221 9.32 7.58 -14.28
CA ARG A 221 8.64 6.35 -14.68
C ARG A 221 7.58 6.59 -15.74
N ALA A 222 6.93 7.75 -15.71
CA ALA A 222 5.94 8.16 -16.70
C ALA A 222 5.89 9.68 -16.85
N MET A 223 5.26 10.15 -17.92
CA MET A 223 5.01 11.57 -18.12
C MET A 223 3.61 11.80 -18.66
N VAL A 224 2.85 12.68 -18.00
CA VAL A 224 1.54 13.14 -18.44
C VAL A 224 1.70 14.46 -19.18
N LEU A 225 1.31 14.47 -20.44
CA LEU A 225 1.34 15.60 -21.36
C LEU A 225 -0.03 16.27 -21.41
N THR A 226 -0.14 17.46 -20.81
CA THR A 226 -1.40 18.21 -20.73
C THR A 226 -1.63 19.10 -21.96
N GLY A 227 -2.90 19.44 -22.21
CA GLY A 227 -3.35 20.29 -23.31
C GLY A 227 -3.70 19.56 -24.61
N GLY A 228 -3.67 18.22 -24.63
CA GLY A 228 -4.14 17.39 -25.75
C GLY A 228 -3.29 17.42 -27.03
N GLU A 229 -2.19 18.17 -27.05
CA GLU A 229 -1.27 18.20 -28.19
C GLU A 229 -0.30 17.01 -28.15
N LYS A 230 0.11 16.55 -29.33
CA LYS A 230 1.15 15.51 -29.42
C LYS A 230 2.52 16.12 -29.08
N PRO A 231 3.40 15.36 -28.40
CA PRO A 231 4.78 15.77 -28.22
C PRO A 231 5.48 15.87 -29.58
N ILE A 232 6.51 16.71 -29.66
CA ILE A 232 7.36 16.80 -30.85
C ILE A 232 8.11 15.48 -31.08
N ASP A 233 8.50 15.21 -32.33
CA ASP A 233 9.16 13.96 -32.74
C ASP A 233 10.40 13.62 -31.89
N TYR A 234 11.18 14.63 -31.49
CA TYR A 234 12.37 14.42 -30.66
C TYR A 234 12.02 13.90 -29.25
N VAL A 235 10.99 14.46 -28.61
CA VAL A 235 10.54 14.00 -27.28
C VAL A 235 9.96 12.59 -27.39
N PHE A 236 9.15 12.34 -28.43
CA PHE A 236 8.61 11.01 -28.70
C PHE A 236 9.73 9.97 -28.87
N TYR A 237 10.76 10.29 -29.66
CA TYR A 237 11.91 9.42 -29.89
C TYR A 237 12.69 9.14 -28.60
N GLU A 238 12.99 10.17 -27.80
CA GLU A 238 13.71 10.03 -26.54
C GLU A 238 12.93 9.21 -25.53
N ALA A 239 11.63 9.47 -25.36
CA ALA A 239 10.77 8.72 -24.44
C ALA A 239 10.70 7.24 -24.81
N ARG A 240 10.55 6.93 -26.10
CA ARG A 240 10.53 5.55 -26.59
C ARG A 240 11.88 4.85 -26.38
N THR A 241 12.98 5.56 -26.61
CA THR A 241 14.34 5.03 -26.38
C THR A 241 14.57 4.71 -24.91
N LYS A 242 14.06 5.55 -24.01
CA LYS A 242 14.17 5.38 -22.56
C LYS A 242 13.08 4.52 -21.94
N ARG A 243 12.10 4.09 -22.75
CA ARG A 243 10.96 3.29 -22.31
C ARG A 243 10.14 3.98 -21.20
N ILE A 244 9.96 5.30 -21.32
CA ILE A 244 9.12 6.10 -20.43
C ILE A 244 7.79 6.36 -21.13
N PRO A 245 6.64 5.88 -20.61
CA PRO A 245 5.32 6.15 -21.19
C PRO A 245 5.00 7.65 -21.23
N LEU A 246 4.43 8.10 -22.34
CA LEU A 246 3.88 9.44 -22.51
C LEU A 246 2.36 9.34 -22.58
N ILE A 247 1.67 9.86 -21.57
CA ILE A 247 0.21 9.85 -21.43
C ILE A 247 -0.31 11.22 -21.85
N MET A 248 -1.04 11.31 -22.94
CA MET A 248 -1.64 12.56 -23.41
C MET A 248 -3.02 12.73 -22.79
N VAL A 249 -3.27 13.90 -22.20
CA VAL A 249 -4.58 14.23 -21.61
C VAL A 249 -5.08 15.55 -22.19
N GLY A 250 -6.40 15.63 -22.40
CA GLY A 250 -7.02 16.84 -22.95
C GLY A 250 -7.08 18.01 -21.96
N GLY A 251 -7.08 17.72 -20.65
CA GLY A 251 -7.12 18.73 -19.59
C GLY A 251 -5.85 19.59 -19.52
N ASP A 252 -5.95 20.73 -18.85
CA ASP A 252 -4.78 21.54 -18.50
C ASP A 252 -4.09 20.98 -17.25
N THR A 253 -2.97 21.60 -16.85
CA THR A 253 -2.20 21.14 -15.68
C THR A 253 -3.00 21.22 -14.38
N GLU A 254 -3.84 22.23 -14.20
CA GLU A 254 -4.63 22.39 -12.98
C GLU A 254 -5.71 21.30 -12.89
N SER A 255 -6.49 21.11 -13.96
CA SER A 255 -7.53 20.09 -14.00
C SER A 255 -6.95 18.67 -13.88
N THR A 256 -5.79 18.42 -14.47
CA THR A 256 -5.11 17.12 -14.40
C THR A 256 -4.62 16.82 -12.98
N MET A 257 -4.04 17.82 -12.30
CA MET A 257 -3.60 17.66 -10.92
C MET A 257 -4.78 17.43 -9.97
N ASN A 258 -5.87 18.18 -10.13
CA ASN A 258 -7.07 17.97 -9.33
C ASN A 258 -7.62 16.54 -9.52
N ALA A 259 -7.67 16.05 -10.77
CA ALA A 259 -8.08 14.67 -11.04
C ALA A 259 -7.16 13.65 -10.36
N LEU A 260 -5.83 13.84 -10.39
CA LEU A 260 -4.89 12.96 -9.70
C LEU A 260 -5.05 12.98 -8.17
N ASP A 261 -5.36 14.15 -7.59
CA ASP A 261 -5.60 14.28 -6.14
C ASP A 261 -6.90 13.60 -5.69
N GLU A 262 -7.91 13.53 -6.57
CA GLU A 262 -9.17 12.81 -6.35
C GLU A 262 -9.04 11.29 -6.55
N MET A 263 -7.88 10.80 -7.01
CA MET A 263 -7.68 9.37 -7.26
C MET A 263 -7.65 8.60 -5.93
N GLU A 264 -8.52 7.61 -5.81
CA GLU A 264 -8.51 6.72 -4.66
C GLU A 264 -7.23 5.88 -4.62
N PRO A 265 -6.68 5.58 -3.43
CA PRO A 265 -5.53 4.69 -3.30
C PRO A 265 -5.85 3.33 -3.91
N THR A 266 -4.98 2.84 -4.79
CA THR A 266 -5.12 1.49 -5.34
C THR A 266 -4.90 0.42 -4.26
N GLY A 267 -5.58 -0.73 -4.42
CA GLY A 267 -5.43 -1.89 -3.55
C GLY A 267 -4.00 -2.42 -3.40
N PHE A 268 -3.82 -3.39 -2.51
CA PHE A 268 -2.52 -3.97 -2.17
C PHE A 268 -2.16 -5.16 -3.08
N SER A 269 -2.16 -4.97 -4.40
CA SER A 269 -1.97 -6.07 -5.37
C SER A 269 -0.62 -6.05 -6.10
N HIS A 270 0.34 -5.21 -5.68
CA HIS A 270 1.63 -5.07 -6.36
C HIS A 270 2.81 -5.69 -5.56
N PRO A 271 3.67 -6.53 -6.16
CA PRO A 271 4.80 -7.19 -5.47
C PRO A 271 5.77 -6.23 -4.77
N GLU A 272 6.01 -5.06 -5.36
CA GLU A 272 6.88 -4.06 -4.76
C GLU A 272 6.27 -3.41 -3.50
N LYS A 273 4.93 -3.36 -3.39
CA LYS A 273 4.25 -2.94 -2.15
C LYS A 273 4.48 -3.98 -1.04
N LEU A 274 4.36 -5.27 -1.35
CA LEU A 274 4.68 -6.36 -0.40
C LEU A 274 6.13 -6.30 0.06
N SER A 275 7.07 -6.16 -0.88
CA SER A 275 8.50 -6.06 -0.56
C SER A 275 8.77 -4.89 0.39
N ARG A 276 8.21 -3.71 0.09
CA ARG A 276 8.36 -2.52 0.92
C ARG A 276 7.70 -2.67 2.29
N PHE A 277 6.49 -3.19 2.37
CA PHE A 277 5.79 -3.39 3.65
C PHE A 277 6.54 -4.39 4.54
N SER A 278 7.02 -5.50 3.95
CA SER A 278 7.85 -6.49 4.65
C SER A 278 9.16 -5.90 5.17
N GLN A 279 9.76 -4.99 4.41
CA GLN A 279 10.94 -4.24 4.86
C GLN A 279 10.61 -3.37 6.08
N LEU A 280 9.52 -2.60 6.05
CA LEU A 280 9.09 -1.75 7.17
C LEU A 280 8.82 -2.57 8.44
N LEU A 281 8.12 -3.71 8.32
CA LEU A 281 7.89 -4.63 9.43
C LEU A 281 9.20 -5.16 10.03
N SER A 282 10.19 -5.45 9.18
CA SER A 282 11.51 -5.93 9.61
C SER A 282 12.33 -4.82 10.30
N GLU A 283 12.33 -3.61 9.73
CA GLU A 283 13.03 -2.43 10.28
C GLU A 283 12.51 -2.05 11.67
N ARG A 284 11.23 -2.29 11.94
CA ARG A 284 10.57 -2.03 13.23
C ARG A 284 10.49 -3.26 14.15
N SER A 285 11.05 -4.39 13.74
CA SER A 285 11.01 -5.65 14.50
C SER A 285 9.60 -6.14 14.85
N ILE A 286 8.62 -5.88 13.97
CA ILE A 286 7.20 -6.24 14.16
C ILE A 286 6.91 -7.64 13.60
N ILE A 287 7.63 -8.07 12.56
CA ILE A 287 7.31 -9.31 11.84
C ILE A 287 7.41 -10.56 12.73
N ASP A 288 8.47 -10.70 13.53
CA ASP A 288 8.67 -11.89 14.35
C ASP A 288 7.60 -12.02 15.45
N PRO A 289 7.28 -10.96 16.24
CA PRO A 289 6.15 -11.00 17.16
C PRO A 289 4.82 -11.37 16.50
N VAL A 290 4.55 -10.83 15.30
CA VAL A 290 3.33 -11.16 14.56
C VAL A 290 3.29 -12.64 14.19
N LEU A 291 4.39 -13.20 13.67
CA LEU A 291 4.45 -14.63 13.32
C LEU A 291 4.32 -15.54 14.54
N ASP A 292 4.86 -15.13 15.70
CA ASP A 292 4.69 -15.85 16.96
C ASP A 292 3.21 -15.88 17.40
N LEU A 293 2.47 -14.79 17.23
CA LEU A 293 1.02 -14.75 17.52
C LEU A 293 0.22 -15.64 16.56
N VAL A 294 0.62 -15.69 15.29
CA VAL A 294 -0.02 -16.56 14.28
C VAL A 294 0.20 -18.05 14.59
N ALA A 295 1.34 -18.40 15.18
CA ALA A 295 1.66 -19.78 15.56
C ALA A 295 0.98 -20.25 16.86
N GLN A 296 0.44 -19.33 17.66
CA GLN A 296 -0.20 -19.67 18.92
C GLN A 296 -1.63 -20.21 18.71
N PRO A 297 -2.03 -21.26 19.44
CA PRO A 297 -3.44 -21.63 19.49
C PRO A 297 -4.25 -20.50 20.14
N PRO A 298 -5.55 -20.37 19.81
CA PRO A 298 -6.41 -19.37 20.42
C PRO A 298 -6.40 -19.49 21.94
N THR A 299 -6.19 -18.37 22.63
CA THR A 299 -6.29 -18.34 24.10
C THR A 299 -7.75 -18.53 24.50
N ARG A 300 -7.99 -19.49 25.41
CA ARG A 300 -9.28 -19.74 26.08
C ARG A 300 -9.35 -19.02 27.42
#